data_AF-A0A1J8Q061-F1
#
_entry.id   AF-A0A1J8Q061-F1
#
_cell.length_a   1.000
_cell.length_b   1.000
_cell.length_c   1.000
_cell.angle_alpha   90.00
_cell.angle_beta   90.00
_cell.angle_gamma   90.00
#
_symmetry.space_group_name_H-M   'P 1'
#
loop_
_entity.id
_entity.type
_entity.pdbx_description
1 polymer ?
#
loop_
_entity_poly.entity_id
_entity_poly.type
_entity_poly.pdbx_seq_one_letter_code
_entity_poly.pdbx_strand_id
1 'polypeptide(L)'
;MDIQTCSLTASVTSQQERELAKWQADRDTWANTLPVMNFLSQFLTLTPVVAPSFDSASTDGRHLYFCPRYSASLSDESRRFLQAHLLWHCVAGHLTAPLVANHHRWHLACDHEVNALLLELGITLPFDALLFPVCVGRSARKVYRWLEGHPNTSLEKTADIHPAALWAHLPNTTPEQSTVTLWRHRAHLLARETDTLPERVAKFCESR
;
A
#
# COMPACT_ATOMS: atom_id res chain seq x y z
N MET A 1 -7.60 16.66 -36.95
CA MET A 1 -7.66 16.04 -35.61
C MET A 1 -9.06 15.47 -35.46
N ASP A 2 -9.31 14.34 -34.77
CA ASP A 2 -10.58 14.08 -34.04
C ASP A 2 -11.11 12.63 -34.00
N ILE A 3 -10.76 11.71 -34.92
CA ILE A 3 -11.23 10.31 -34.78
C ILE A 3 -10.28 9.48 -33.90
N GLN A 4 -8.97 9.59 -34.12
CA GLN A 4 -7.97 8.80 -33.41
C GLN A 4 -7.84 9.21 -31.93
N THR A 5 -7.97 10.51 -31.63
CA THR A 5 -7.94 11.02 -30.25
C THR A 5 -9.17 10.58 -29.46
N CYS A 6 -10.35 10.58 -30.09
CA CYS A 6 -11.61 10.15 -29.46
C CYS A 6 -11.64 8.63 -29.18
N SER A 7 -11.04 7.82 -30.07
CA SER A 7 -10.90 6.38 -29.87
C SER A 7 -9.90 6.04 -28.75
N LEU A 8 -8.79 6.77 -28.66
CA LEU A 8 -7.79 6.59 -27.59
C LEU A 8 -8.35 6.97 -26.22
N THR A 9 -9.07 8.09 -26.11
CA THR A 9 -9.70 8.49 -24.84
C THR A 9 -10.78 7.49 -24.41
N ALA A 10 -11.64 7.03 -25.33
CA ALA A 10 -12.63 6.00 -25.03
C ALA A 10 -11.99 4.66 -24.59
N SER A 11 -10.88 4.26 -25.22
CA SER A 11 -10.12 3.06 -24.84
C SER A 11 -9.52 3.18 -23.44
N VAL A 12 -8.91 4.33 -23.11
CA VAL A 12 -8.32 4.60 -21.80
C VAL A 12 -9.38 4.61 -20.70
N THR A 13 -10.51 5.29 -20.91
CA THR A 13 -11.63 5.30 -19.96
C THR A 13 -12.17 3.90 -19.73
N SER A 14 -12.33 3.11 -20.79
CA SER A 14 -12.80 1.72 -20.66
C SER A 14 -11.83 0.84 -19.86
N GLN A 15 -10.51 1.07 -19.94
CA GLN A 15 -9.53 0.34 -19.14
C GLN A 15 -9.55 0.79 -17.68
N GLN A 16 -9.68 2.09 -17.41
CA GLN A 16 -9.85 2.62 -16.06
C GLN A 16 -11.04 1.98 -15.35
N GLU A 17 -12.20 1.93 -16.02
CA GLU A 17 -13.42 1.34 -15.48
C GLU A 17 -13.26 -0.17 -15.20
N ARG A 18 -12.66 -0.92 -16.13
CA ARG A 18 -12.39 -2.36 -15.96
C ARG A 18 -11.48 -2.63 -14.77
N GLU A 19 -10.37 -1.89 -14.66
CA GLU A 19 -9.42 -2.10 -13.56
C GLU A 19 -9.99 -1.62 -12.23
N LEU A 20 -10.75 -0.52 -12.21
CA LEU A 20 -11.48 -0.09 -11.02
C LEU A 20 -12.48 -1.14 -10.54
N ALA A 21 -13.23 -1.76 -11.45
CA ALA A 21 -14.16 -2.83 -11.11
C ALA A 21 -13.46 -4.04 -10.49
N LYS A 22 -12.25 -4.40 -10.97
CA LYS A 22 -11.43 -5.46 -10.37
C LYS A 22 -11.00 -5.11 -8.94
N TRP A 23 -10.50 -3.88 -8.72
CA TRP A 23 -10.10 -3.42 -7.39
C TRP A 23 -11.28 -3.38 -6.42
N GLN A 24 -12.48 -3.05 -6.89
CA GLN A 24 -13.70 -3.10 -6.08
C GLN A 24 -14.10 -4.55 -5.75
N ALA A 25 -14.10 -5.44 -6.75
CA ALA A 25 -14.40 -6.85 -6.54
C ALA A 25 -13.45 -7.50 -5.53
N ASP A 26 -12.16 -7.14 -5.55
CA ASP A 26 -11.19 -7.60 -4.55
C ASP A 26 -11.61 -7.21 -3.12
N ARG A 27 -12.09 -5.98 -2.89
CA ARG A 27 -12.61 -5.55 -1.59
C ARG A 27 -13.84 -6.33 -1.17
N ASP A 28 -14.74 -6.61 -2.11
CA ASP A 28 -15.95 -7.38 -1.84
C ASP A 28 -15.60 -8.80 -1.39
N THR A 29 -14.47 -9.37 -1.83
CA THR A 29 -13.98 -10.67 -1.32
C THR A 29 -13.56 -10.61 0.15
N TRP A 30 -13.01 -9.47 0.62
CA TRP A 30 -12.60 -9.30 2.02
C TRP A 30 -13.77 -9.25 2.97
N ALA A 31 -14.96 -8.81 2.53
CA ALA A 31 -16.15 -8.77 3.38
C ALA A 31 -16.45 -10.13 4.03
N ASN A 32 -16.15 -11.23 3.33
CA ASN A 32 -16.39 -12.58 3.81
C ASN A 32 -15.13 -13.31 4.31
N THR A 33 -13.93 -12.84 3.95
CA THR A 33 -12.68 -13.57 4.21
C THR A 33 -11.77 -12.89 5.22
N LEU A 34 -11.81 -11.56 5.31
CA LEU A 34 -10.91 -10.79 6.16
C LEU A 34 -11.59 -9.47 6.61
N PRO A 35 -12.52 -9.53 7.60
CA PRO A 35 -13.36 -8.41 7.99
C PRO A 35 -12.60 -7.13 8.35
N VAL A 36 -11.41 -7.25 8.94
CA VAL A 36 -10.53 -6.12 9.24
C VAL A 36 -10.13 -5.35 7.97
N MET A 37 -9.80 -6.06 6.89
CA MET A 37 -9.45 -5.43 5.62
C MET A 37 -10.67 -4.76 4.98
N ASN A 38 -11.83 -5.42 5.03
CA ASN A 38 -13.08 -4.85 4.56
C ASN A 38 -13.38 -3.51 5.27
N PHE A 39 -13.35 -3.49 6.60
CA PHE A 39 -13.57 -2.28 7.40
C PHE A 39 -12.60 -1.16 7.04
N LEU A 40 -11.29 -1.44 7.01
CA LEU A 40 -10.29 -0.42 6.73
C LEU A 40 -10.40 0.13 5.31
N SER A 41 -10.81 -0.70 4.35
CA SER A 41 -10.95 -0.31 2.94
C SER A 41 -12.02 0.77 2.73
N GLN A 42 -13.02 0.87 3.61
CA GLN A 42 -14.09 1.86 3.54
C GLN A 42 -13.60 3.30 3.75
N PHE A 43 -12.43 3.49 4.34
CA PHE A 43 -11.83 4.81 4.55
C PHE A 43 -10.99 5.31 3.37
N LEU A 44 -10.89 4.53 2.29
CA LEU A 44 -10.05 4.84 1.14
C LEU A 44 -10.86 4.78 -0.17
N THR A 45 -10.82 5.86 -0.93
CA THR A 45 -11.38 5.93 -2.28
C THR A 45 -10.45 5.27 -3.29
N LEU A 46 -10.94 4.35 -4.12
CA LEU A 46 -10.18 3.81 -5.25
C LEU A 46 -10.08 4.87 -6.34
N THR A 47 -8.87 5.18 -6.82
CA THR A 47 -8.66 6.27 -7.78
C THR A 47 -7.71 5.82 -8.90
N PRO A 48 -8.24 5.36 -10.05
CA PRO A 48 -7.42 5.03 -11.21
C PRO A 48 -6.83 6.32 -11.80
N VAL A 49 -5.51 6.38 -11.96
CA VAL A 49 -4.80 7.56 -12.47
C VAL A 49 -4.03 7.23 -13.74
N VAL A 50 -4.23 8.05 -14.78
CA VAL A 50 -3.48 7.99 -16.03
C VAL A 50 -2.66 9.27 -16.14
N ALA A 51 -1.38 9.20 -15.81
CA ALA A 51 -0.46 10.33 -15.91
C ALA A 51 0.93 9.84 -16.37
N PRO A 52 1.70 10.63 -17.15
CA PRO A 52 3.02 10.23 -17.63
C PRO A 52 4.03 9.92 -16.51
N SER A 53 3.92 10.60 -15.37
CA SER A 53 4.78 10.45 -14.20
C SER A 53 4.32 9.37 -13.21
N PHE A 54 3.26 8.62 -13.52
CA PHE A 54 2.65 7.66 -12.61
C PHE A 54 2.32 6.34 -13.31
N ASP A 55 3.21 5.35 -13.12
CA ASP A 55 3.14 4.02 -13.71
C ASP A 55 3.11 2.89 -12.67
N SER A 56 2.73 3.22 -11.43
CA SER A 56 2.68 2.32 -10.29
C SER A 56 1.37 2.52 -9.48
N ALA A 57 1.39 2.25 -8.18
CA ALA A 57 0.34 2.55 -7.22
C ALA A 57 0.90 3.29 -6.00
N SER A 58 0.04 3.91 -5.19
CA SER A 58 0.40 4.54 -3.91
C SER A 58 -0.85 4.95 -3.13
N THR A 59 -0.68 5.61 -1.99
CA THR A 59 -1.77 6.19 -1.20
C THR A 59 -1.34 7.47 -0.49
N ASP A 60 -2.29 8.38 -0.30
CA ASP A 60 -2.18 9.55 0.57
C ASP A 60 -2.92 9.36 1.92
N GLY A 61 -3.50 8.17 2.14
CA GLY A 61 -4.36 7.87 3.29
C GLY A 61 -5.83 8.24 3.12
N ARG A 62 -6.24 8.81 1.98
CA ARG A 62 -7.64 9.07 1.61
C ARG A 62 -8.03 8.35 0.32
N HIS A 63 -7.06 8.17 -0.57
CA HIS A 63 -7.17 7.53 -1.86
C HIS A 63 -6.15 6.39 -1.98
N LEU A 64 -6.53 5.33 -2.67
CA LEU A 64 -5.60 4.37 -3.27
C LEU A 64 -5.47 4.72 -4.74
N TYR A 65 -4.33 5.30 -5.11
CA TYR A 65 -4.02 5.64 -6.49
C TYR A 65 -3.38 4.45 -7.18
N PHE A 66 -3.81 4.14 -8.41
CA PHE A 66 -3.18 3.09 -9.20
C PHE A 66 -3.23 3.41 -10.69
N CYS A 67 -2.15 3.08 -11.40
CA CYS A 67 -2.10 3.16 -12.84
C CYS A 67 -2.87 1.97 -13.45
N PRO A 68 -3.93 2.18 -14.24
CA PRO A 68 -4.70 1.07 -14.83
C PRO A 68 -3.86 0.14 -15.70
N ARG A 69 -2.86 0.68 -16.41
CA ARG A 69 -1.95 -0.13 -17.23
C ARG A 69 -1.10 -1.06 -16.37
N TYR A 70 -0.61 -0.56 -15.24
CA TYR A 70 0.14 -1.36 -14.27
C TYR A 70 -0.77 -2.41 -13.61
N SER A 71 -1.97 -2.01 -13.14
CA SER A 71 -2.98 -2.94 -12.60
C SER A 71 -3.30 -4.09 -13.57
N ALA A 72 -3.43 -3.78 -14.87
CA ALA A 72 -3.73 -4.78 -15.89
C ALA A 72 -2.61 -5.81 -16.10
N SER A 73 -1.36 -5.51 -15.70
CA SER A 73 -0.25 -6.48 -15.73
C SER A 73 -0.15 -7.35 -14.48
N LEU A 74 -0.88 -7.02 -13.41
CA LEU A 74 -0.88 -7.79 -12.18
C LEU A 74 -1.79 -9.01 -12.29
N SER A 75 -1.36 -10.11 -11.67
CA SER A 75 -2.27 -11.20 -11.34
C SER A 75 -3.32 -10.73 -10.32
N ASP A 76 -4.43 -11.45 -10.19
CA ASP A 76 -5.42 -11.15 -9.16
C ASP A 76 -4.84 -11.24 -7.74
N GLU A 77 -3.92 -12.18 -7.51
CA GLU A 77 -3.21 -12.31 -6.23
C GLU A 77 -2.32 -11.09 -5.95
N SER A 78 -1.51 -10.69 -6.92
CA SER A 78 -0.63 -9.52 -6.80
C SER A 78 -1.42 -8.24 -6.59
N ARG A 79 -2.57 -8.08 -7.24
CA ARG A 79 -3.44 -6.92 -7.08
C ARG A 79 -4.10 -6.86 -5.69
N ARG A 80 -4.61 -7.99 -5.20
CA ARG A 80 -5.15 -8.09 -3.82
C ARG A 80 -4.08 -7.79 -2.77
N PHE A 81 -2.88 -8.35 -2.93
CA PHE A 81 -1.74 -8.07 -2.07
C PHE A 81 -1.37 -6.58 -2.09
N LEU A 82 -1.20 -5.98 -3.28
CA LEU A 82 -0.84 -4.58 -3.43
C LEU A 82 -1.87 -3.67 -2.75
N GLN A 83 -3.16 -3.97 -2.91
CA GLN A 83 -4.22 -3.20 -2.29
C GLN A 83 -4.18 -3.29 -0.75
N ALA A 84 -3.91 -4.49 -0.21
CA ALA A 84 -3.72 -4.68 1.22
C ALA A 84 -2.46 -3.97 1.74
N HIS A 85 -1.38 -4.02 0.98
CA HIS A 85 -0.10 -3.38 1.27
C HIS A 85 -0.24 -1.88 1.43
N LEU A 86 -0.85 -1.20 0.44
CA LEU A 86 -1.09 0.24 0.49
C LEU A 86 -1.97 0.65 1.68
N LEU A 87 -3.00 -0.15 1.97
CA LEU A 87 -3.84 0.07 3.15
C LEU A 87 -3.05 -0.03 4.45
N TRP A 88 -2.15 -1.01 4.55
CA TRP A 88 -1.33 -1.22 5.74
C TRP A 88 -0.20 -0.21 5.88
N HIS A 89 0.26 0.46 4.82
CA HIS A 89 1.07 1.68 4.97
C HIS A 89 0.32 2.77 5.74
N CYS A 90 -1.00 2.89 5.53
CA CYS A 90 -1.81 3.85 6.29
C CYS A 90 -1.85 3.47 7.78
N VAL A 91 -2.18 2.22 8.10
CA VAL A 91 -2.23 1.69 9.47
C VAL A 91 -0.86 1.81 10.16
N ALA A 92 0.22 1.52 9.43
CA ALA A 92 1.58 1.55 9.95
C ALA A 92 2.12 2.97 10.22
N GLY A 93 1.43 4.01 9.74
CA GLY A 93 1.87 5.40 9.82
C GLY A 93 2.95 5.75 8.80
N HIS A 94 3.05 5.01 7.69
CA HIS A 94 4.05 5.21 6.63
C HIS A 94 3.64 6.26 5.58
N LEU A 95 2.54 6.99 5.82
CA LEU A 95 2.12 8.12 4.98
C LEU A 95 3.19 9.22 4.94
N THR A 96 3.97 9.38 6.01
CA THR A 96 5.10 10.30 6.08
C THR A 96 6.40 9.55 6.27
N ALA A 97 7.52 10.21 5.98
CA ALA A 97 8.85 9.67 6.22
C ALA A 97 9.62 10.54 7.21
N PRO A 98 10.36 9.95 8.16
CA PRO A 98 11.32 10.71 8.96
C PRO A 98 12.46 11.23 8.09
N LEU A 99 13.25 12.16 8.62
CA LEU A 99 14.49 12.57 7.98
C LEU A 99 15.48 11.40 7.98
N VAL A 100 15.76 10.87 6.79
CA VAL A 100 16.63 9.70 6.57
C VAL A 100 17.62 10.01 5.46
N ALA A 101 18.83 9.45 5.55
CA ALA A 101 19.87 9.68 4.55
C ALA A 101 19.61 8.95 3.21
N ASN A 102 18.80 7.89 3.24
CA ASN A 102 18.51 7.05 2.07
C ASN A 102 17.02 6.68 2.08
N HIS A 103 16.25 7.29 1.16
CA HIS A 103 14.81 7.09 1.05
C HIS A 103 14.43 5.70 0.51
N HIS A 104 15.20 5.15 -0.44
CA HIS A 104 14.98 3.78 -0.95
C HIS A 104 15.10 2.75 0.17
N ARG A 105 16.14 2.85 0.99
CA ARG A 105 16.33 1.98 2.15
C ARG A 105 15.20 2.12 3.19
N TRP A 106 14.67 3.33 3.35
CA TRP A 106 13.51 3.56 4.21
C TRP A 106 12.27 2.89 3.67
N HIS A 107 12.04 3.00 2.36
CA HIS A 107 10.94 2.34 1.68
C HIS A 107 10.99 0.82 1.86
N LEU A 108 12.13 0.17 1.57
CA LEU A 108 12.32 -1.27 1.79
C LEU A 108 12.01 -1.71 3.23
N ALA A 109 12.35 -0.86 4.21
CA ALA A 109 12.08 -1.15 5.61
C ALA A 109 10.58 -1.05 5.96
N CYS A 110 9.88 -0.08 5.38
CA CYS A 110 8.43 0.07 5.51
C CYS A 110 7.68 -1.10 4.85
N ASP A 111 8.06 -1.45 3.62
CA ASP A 111 7.47 -2.57 2.87
C ASP A 111 7.64 -3.88 3.63
N HIS A 112 8.84 -4.12 4.19
CA HIS A 112 9.08 -5.30 5.00
C HIS A 112 8.18 -5.37 6.24
N GLU A 113 8.06 -4.26 7.00
CA GLU A 113 7.21 -4.22 8.20
C GLU A 113 5.74 -4.49 7.83
N VAL A 114 5.26 -3.88 6.74
CA VAL A 114 3.90 -4.09 6.21
C VAL A 114 3.71 -5.54 5.75
N ASN A 115 4.59 -6.07 4.91
CA ASN A 115 4.47 -7.43 4.36
C ASN A 115 4.52 -8.50 5.44
N ALA A 116 5.34 -8.29 6.48
CA ALA A 116 5.36 -9.18 7.63
C ALA A 116 4.02 -9.18 8.39
N LEU A 117 3.36 -8.03 8.53
CA LEU A 117 2.02 -7.95 9.16
C LEU A 117 0.94 -8.58 8.29
N LEU A 118 1.00 -8.38 6.98
CA LEU A 118 0.06 -9.00 6.04
C LEU A 118 0.15 -10.53 6.06
N LEU A 119 1.37 -11.07 6.16
CA LEU A 119 1.58 -12.51 6.29
C LEU A 119 0.94 -13.07 7.57
N GLU A 120 1.07 -12.36 8.70
CA GLU A 120 0.42 -12.73 9.97
C GLU A 120 -1.12 -12.68 9.89
N LEU A 121 -1.66 -11.78 9.07
CA LEU A 121 -3.11 -11.68 8.78
C LEU A 121 -3.62 -12.76 7.82
N GLY A 122 -2.75 -13.66 7.37
CA GLY A 122 -3.10 -14.72 6.42
C GLY A 122 -3.25 -14.25 4.97
N ILE A 123 -2.74 -13.07 4.62
CA ILE A 123 -2.69 -12.63 3.23
C ILE A 123 -1.51 -13.31 2.53
N THR A 124 -1.80 -13.98 1.42
CA THR A 124 -0.78 -14.56 0.56
C THR A 124 0.07 -13.47 -0.07
N LEU A 125 1.39 -13.57 0.11
CA LEU A 125 2.37 -12.70 -0.52
C LEU A 125 2.74 -13.26 -1.91
N PRO A 126 2.76 -12.44 -2.96
CA PRO A 126 3.36 -12.80 -4.24
C PRO A 126 4.81 -13.29 -4.06
N PHE A 127 5.26 -14.16 -4.95
CA PHE A 127 6.62 -14.73 -4.89
C PHE A 127 7.73 -13.68 -4.85
N ASP A 128 7.50 -12.54 -5.49
CA ASP A 128 8.44 -11.41 -5.58
C ASP A 128 8.20 -10.32 -4.52
N ALA A 129 7.30 -10.55 -3.56
CA ALA A 129 7.05 -9.59 -2.48
C ALA A 129 8.26 -9.49 -1.54
N LEU A 130 8.64 -8.25 -1.21
CA LEU A 130 9.79 -7.98 -0.36
C LEU A 130 9.59 -8.51 1.06
N LEU A 131 10.44 -9.43 1.48
CA LEU A 131 10.48 -9.91 2.86
C LEU A 131 11.90 -10.32 3.25
N PHE A 132 12.40 -9.80 4.37
CA PHE A 132 13.67 -10.20 4.97
C PHE A 132 13.39 -11.12 6.17
N PRO A 133 13.48 -12.46 6.05
CA PRO A 133 13.00 -13.38 7.08
C PRO A 133 13.60 -13.15 8.48
N VAL A 134 14.88 -12.75 8.55
CA VAL A 134 15.59 -12.46 9.81
C VAL A 134 15.11 -11.19 10.53
N CYS A 135 14.31 -10.37 9.84
CA CYS A 135 13.78 -9.11 10.32
C CYS A 135 12.29 -9.16 10.68
N VAL A 136 11.61 -10.30 10.47
CA VAL A 136 10.19 -10.45 10.82
C VAL A 136 9.92 -10.03 12.27
N GLY A 137 8.93 -9.16 12.46
CA GLY A 137 8.57 -8.59 13.77
C GLY A 137 9.43 -7.39 14.22
N ARG A 138 10.41 -6.96 13.43
CA ARG A 138 11.16 -5.72 13.68
C ARG A 138 10.44 -4.53 13.05
N SER A 139 10.53 -3.37 13.69
CA SER A 139 9.95 -2.15 13.14
C SER A 139 10.73 -1.60 11.95
N ALA A 140 10.10 -0.80 11.08
CA ALA A 140 10.77 -0.17 9.93
C ALA A 140 12.05 0.57 10.35
N ARG A 141 12.08 1.23 11.51
CA ARG A 141 13.31 1.87 12.04
C ARG A 141 14.44 0.87 12.33
N LYS A 142 14.13 -0.31 12.87
CA LYS A 142 15.12 -1.34 13.15
C LYS A 142 15.59 -2.01 11.86
N VAL A 143 14.68 -2.24 10.92
CA VAL A 143 15.00 -2.81 9.60
C VAL A 143 15.84 -1.85 8.77
N TYR A 144 15.50 -0.55 8.78
CA TYR A 144 16.27 0.50 8.13
C TYR A 144 17.74 0.52 8.58
N ARG A 145 17.99 0.37 9.89
CA ARG A 145 19.35 0.27 10.44
C ARG A 145 20.02 -1.04 10.05
N TRP A 146 19.29 -2.16 10.10
CA TRP A 146 19.84 -3.45 9.69
C TRP A 146 20.24 -3.46 8.21
N LEU A 147 19.47 -2.78 7.35
CA LEU A 147 19.76 -2.64 5.92
C LEU A 147 21.03 -1.83 5.62
N GLU A 148 21.65 -1.18 6.61
CA GLU A 148 22.98 -0.57 6.44
C GLU A 148 24.06 -1.62 6.15
N GLY A 149 23.92 -2.83 6.70
CA GLY A 149 24.79 -3.96 6.41
C GLY A 149 24.32 -4.83 5.24
N HIS A 150 23.24 -4.46 4.55
CA HIS A 150 22.73 -5.25 3.43
C HIS A 150 23.68 -5.14 2.24
N PRO A 151 24.11 -6.28 1.64
CA PRO A 151 25.18 -6.27 0.64
C PRO A 151 24.86 -5.42 -0.59
N ASN A 152 23.59 -5.39 -1.00
CA ASN A 152 23.14 -4.49 -2.07
C ASN A 152 21.62 -4.26 -2.03
N THR A 153 21.17 -3.12 -1.47
CA THR A 153 19.74 -2.77 -1.43
C THR A 153 19.17 -2.35 -2.80
N SER A 154 20.00 -2.12 -3.81
CA SER A 154 19.51 -1.72 -5.14
C SER A 154 18.93 -2.90 -5.96
N LEU A 155 19.18 -4.14 -5.53
CA LEU A 155 18.60 -5.33 -6.13
C LEU A 155 17.18 -5.62 -5.63
N GLU A 156 16.82 -5.03 -4.48
CA GLU A 156 15.51 -5.18 -3.87
C GLU A 156 14.48 -4.28 -4.56
N LYS A 157 13.29 -4.82 -4.79
CA LYS A 157 12.19 -4.11 -5.45
C LYS A 157 11.07 -3.82 -4.46
N THR A 158 10.50 -2.62 -4.58
CA THR A 158 9.32 -2.19 -3.84
C THR A 158 8.08 -2.43 -4.69
N ALA A 159 6.93 -2.66 -4.04
CA ALA A 159 5.69 -2.99 -4.75
C ALA A 159 5.03 -1.74 -5.38
N ASP A 160 5.28 -0.57 -4.81
CA ASP A 160 4.58 0.66 -5.10
C ASP A 160 5.52 1.88 -5.08
N ILE A 161 4.94 3.09 -5.11
CA ILE A 161 5.62 4.34 -4.78
C ILE A 161 5.33 4.65 -3.31
N HIS A 162 6.39 4.80 -2.51
CA HIS A 162 6.24 5.11 -1.09
C HIS A 162 5.29 6.32 -0.88
N PRO A 163 4.30 6.25 0.03
CA PRO A 163 3.34 7.33 0.25
C PRO A 163 3.95 8.73 0.41
N ALA A 164 5.03 8.86 1.20
CA ALA A 164 5.74 10.12 1.41
C ALA A 164 6.45 10.69 0.14
N ALA A 165 6.59 9.90 -0.93
CA ALA A 165 7.15 10.32 -2.21
C ALA A 165 6.09 10.57 -3.29
N LEU A 166 4.80 10.27 -3.01
CA LEU A 166 3.71 10.36 -3.99
C LEU A 166 3.57 11.74 -4.61
N TRP A 167 3.80 12.81 -3.84
CA TRP A 167 3.69 14.19 -4.30
C TRP A 167 4.59 14.52 -5.49
N ALA A 168 5.71 13.79 -5.67
CA ALA A 168 6.62 13.95 -6.81
C ALA A 168 6.03 13.38 -8.12
N HIS A 169 5.05 12.48 -8.01
CA HIS A 169 4.39 11.84 -9.14
C HIS A 169 3.02 12.46 -9.43
N LEU A 170 2.28 12.80 -8.36
CA LEU A 170 0.94 13.38 -8.41
C LEU A 170 0.88 14.63 -7.51
N PRO A 171 0.78 15.85 -8.08
CA PRO A 171 0.69 17.07 -7.27
C PRO A 171 -0.52 17.07 -6.34
N ASN A 172 -0.42 17.80 -5.21
CA ASN A 172 -1.48 17.95 -4.20
C ASN A 172 -1.91 16.65 -3.48
N THR A 173 -1.03 15.66 -3.42
CA THR A 173 -1.25 14.37 -2.71
C THR A 173 -0.46 14.24 -1.41
N THR A 174 0.11 15.35 -0.91
CA THR A 174 0.82 15.35 0.37
C THR A 174 -0.15 15.00 1.50
N PRO A 175 0.12 13.95 2.30
CA PRO A 175 -0.79 13.54 3.36
C PRO A 175 -0.98 14.64 4.41
N GLU A 176 -2.24 14.97 4.69
CA GLU A 176 -2.57 15.91 5.77
C GLU A 176 -2.29 15.30 7.15
N GLN A 177 -1.83 16.12 8.10
CA GLN A 177 -1.58 15.67 9.47
C GLN A 177 -2.85 15.12 10.17
N SER A 178 -4.01 15.65 9.81
CA SER A 178 -5.34 15.15 10.21
C SER A 178 -5.55 13.70 9.78
N THR A 179 -5.22 13.39 8.52
CA THR A 179 -5.33 12.05 7.93
C THR A 179 -4.41 11.06 8.65
N VAL A 180 -3.15 11.44 8.91
CA VAL A 180 -2.21 10.62 9.69
C VAL A 180 -2.76 10.32 11.09
N THR A 181 -3.33 11.34 11.75
CA THR A 181 -3.90 11.19 13.10
C THR A 181 -5.13 10.28 13.10
N LEU A 182 -5.98 10.37 12.07
CA LEU A 182 -7.14 9.48 11.92
C LEU A 182 -6.72 8.02 11.72
N TRP A 183 -5.67 7.76 10.93
CA TRP A 183 -5.17 6.39 10.76
C TRP A 183 -4.56 5.81 12.03
N ARG A 184 -3.84 6.62 12.81
CA ARG A 184 -3.39 6.21 14.15
C ARG A 184 -4.57 5.83 15.04
N HIS A 185 -5.61 6.65 15.07
CA HIS A 185 -6.82 6.35 15.85
C HIS A 185 -7.47 5.04 15.40
N ARG A 186 -7.60 4.83 14.08
CA ARG A 186 -8.13 3.58 13.52
C ARG A 186 -7.28 2.36 13.92
N ALA A 187 -5.95 2.46 13.89
CA ALA A 187 -5.08 1.38 14.35
C ALA A 187 -5.37 1.00 15.81
N HIS A 188 -5.51 1.98 16.71
CA HIS A 188 -5.87 1.71 18.11
C HIS A 188 -7.25 1.06 18.26
N LEU A 189 -8.25 1.49 17.47
CA LEU A 189 -9.57 0.85 17.47
C LEU A 189 -9.49 -0.61 17.03
N LEU A 190 -8.72 -0.91 15.98
CA LEU A 190 -8.52 -2.29 15.52
C LEU A 190 -8.01 -3.19 16.65
N ALA A 191 -7.00 -2.74 17.39
CA ALA A 191 -6.43 -3.51 18.50
C ALA A 191 -7.41 -3.75 19.65
N ARG A 192 -8.35 -2.82 19.89
CA ARG A 192 -9.30 -2.88 21.01
C ARG A 192 -10.58 -3.63 20.70
N GLU A 193 -11.04 -3.59 19.47
CA GLU A 193 -12.37 -4.08 19.07
C GLU A 193 -12.33 -5.46 18.40
N THR A 194 -11.13 -5.98 18.12
CA THR A 194 -10.97 -7.19 17.31
C THR A 194 -10.26 -8.29 18.10
N ASP A 195 -11.03 -9.08 18.85
CA ASP A 195 -10.52 -10.28 19.56
C ASP A 195 -9.93 -11.34 18.60
N THR A 196 -10.07 -11.14 17.28
CA THR A 196 -9.61 -12.05 16.24
C THR A 196 -8.31 -11.64 15.56
N LEU A 197 -7.70 -10.49 15.92
CA LEU A 197 -6.40 -10.12 15.36
C LEU A 197 -5.28 -11.00 15.94
N PRO A 198 -4.33 -11.45 15.10
CA PRO A 198 -3.12 -12.08 15.61
C PRO A 198 -2.42 -11.18 16.64
N GLU A 199 -1.94 -11.75 17.75
CA GLU A 199 -1.38 -11.01 18.89
C GLU A 199 -0.32 -9.97 18.47
N ARG A 200 0.57 -10.35 17.55
CA ARG A 200 1.62 -9.45 17.03
C ARG A 200 1.04 -8.25 16.28
N VAL A 201 -0.02 -8.47 15.52
CA VAL A 201 -0.70 -7.42 14.75
C VAL A 201 -1.48 -6.49 15.68
N ALA A 202 -2.16 -7.03 16.69
CA ALA A 202 -2.82 -6.22 17.72
C ALA A 202 -1.80 -5.32 18.46
N LYS A 203 -0.71 -5.89 18.98
CA LYS A 203 0.38 -5.13 19.64
C LYS A 203 1.02 -4.08 18.72
N PHE A 204 1.16 -4.40 17.43
CA PHE A 204 1.63 -3.44 16.45
C PHE A 204 0.70 -2.24 16.39
N CYS A 205 -0.60 -2.48 16.22
CA CYS A 205 -1.63 -1.46 16.12
C CYS A 205 -1.72 -0.57 17.38
N GLU A 206 -1.55 -1.12 18.57
CA GLU A 206 -1.50 -0.37 19.84
C GLU A 206 -0.30 0.58 19.95
N SER A 207 0.78 0.30 19.20
CA SER A 207 2.05 1.03 19.31
C SER A 207 2.21 2.20 18.33
N ARG A 208 1.23 2.43 17.46
CA ARG A 208 1.30 3.42 16.36
C ARG A 208 0.96 4.83 16.80
#